data_AF-A0A3B8R0N1-F1
#
_entry.id   AF-A0A3B8R0N1-F1
#
_cell.length_a   1.000
_cell.length_b   1.000
_cell.length_c   1.000
_cell.angle_alpha   90.00
_cell.angle_beta   90.00
_cell.angle_gamma   90.00
#
_symmetry.space_group_name_H-M   'P 1'
#
loop_
_entity.id
_entity.type
_entity.pdbx_description
1 polymer ?
#
loop_
_entity_poly.entity_id
_entity_poly.type
_entity_poly.pdbx_seq_one_letter_code
_entity_poly.pdbx_strand_id
1 'polypeptide(L)'
;MNNVKLTTRQLPAKLLDWENFNTVDKPFHLSEINTVGQTNVDNSSSVEGRGAVQVERSVARFDFKDGSPADTEANTYNVLFYTTAEGNIDDTTPLVKVELQRMALVNMANKFYYLPRVSADGHPTGNDFAICGAEKGWVRDDATGLYSAGNYVVGPYSTVFGGNTVETDFTDYFNYPFFENNGSFNNATMAGNRWNVYKVTDVLAGAQDNYKPEVKYHVWRYVTENALPVGPEKQMNGVSTGIVFKARMLGTDKALTTEWQSWNKDYIKNVANCLNGKAFEANGQARNPIKGNSTDDPILYYFNGHLYMTWEHIRQAAIQASVTIGTGGSMEINRSNSLYKAVFGDGPIPAGHKYIISETEEKDVVDSQWLPTSEGWEQSAAYKAWTESADYAWTQWDKAGKPVPPTLGDEANAPATLKTMREKVTAAGITIYQSSISDDGVPGYYCYYYYWNRHNDNETAGVMGPMEFAVVRNNVYKLSVDKISRLGHPRIPGNDPDKPTPGTPDESDEIYLDVTVDIVPWSVRINSIEF
;
A
#
# COMPACT_ATOMS: atom_id res chain seq x y z
N MET A 1 15.35 16.12 21.04
CA MET A 1 14.41 16.27 22.18
C MET A 1 14.05 17.74 22.25
N ASN A 2 12.79 18.06 22.51
CA ASN A 2 12.24 19.42 22.49
C ASN A 2 11.50 19.70 23.80
N ASN A 3 11.36 20.96 24.17
CA ASN A 3 10.60 21.32 25.37
C ASN A 3 9.10 21.09 25.14
N VAL A 4 8.45 20.41 26.10
CA VAL A 4 6.99 20.17 26.09
C VAL A 4 6.23 21.46 26.43
N LYS A 5 6.80 22.26 27.33
CA LYS A 5 6.23 23.53 27.78
C LYS A 5 7.31 24.60 27.90
N LEU A 6 6.91 25.85 27.73
CA LEU A 6 7.77 26.98 28.08
C LEU A 6 8.08 26.90 29.58
N THR A 7 9.37 26.89 29.91
CA THR A 7 9.83 26.86 31.30
C THR A 7 10.65 28.11 31.54
N THR A 8 10.24 28.93 32.51
CA THR A 8 10.91 30.20 32.79
C THR A 8 12.04 30.00 33.79
N ARG A 9 13.05 30.85 33.71
CA ARG A 9 14.23 30.82 34.57
C ARG A 9 14.52 32.21 35.09
N GLN A 10 14.70 32.31 36.40
CA GLN A 10 15.26 33.50 37.01
C GLN A 10 16.78 33.37 36.99
N LEU A 11 17.43 34.47 36.63
CA LEU A 11 18.88 34.62 36.64
C LEU A 11 19.28 35.64 37.72
N PRO A 12 20.51 35.56 38.27
CA PRO A 12 21.05 36.63 39.11
C PRO A 12 20.98 37.98 38.39
N ALA A 13 20.46 39.00 39.08
CA ALA A 13 20.16 40.29 38.48
C ALA A 13 21.41 41.15 38.23
N LYS A 14 22.50 40.90 38.95
CA LYS A 14 23.76 41.64 38.86
C LYS A 14 24.91 40.71 38.52
N LEU A 15 25.91 41.22 37.80
CA LEU A 15 27.12 40.46 37.46
C LEU A 15 27.87 39.96 38.71
N LEU A 16 27.93 40.77 39.77
CA LEU A 16 28.60 40.38 41.03
C LEU A 16 27.95 39.15 41.68
N ASP A 17 26.62 38.98 41.54
CA ASP A 17 25.91 37.83 42.10
C ASP A 17 26.27 36.52 41.39
N TRP A 18 26.75 36.60 40.14
CA TRP A 18 27.25 35.45 39.37
C TRP A 18 28.61 34.95 39.86
N GLU A 19 29.40 35.78 40.56
CA GLU A 19 30.68 35.34 41.13
C GLU A 19 30.49 34.27 42.22
N ASN A 20 29.28 34.15 42.79
CA ASN A 20 28.94 33.07 43.70
C ASN A 20 28.83 31.70 43.02
N PHE A 21 28.80 31.66 41.68
CA PHE A 21 28.57 30.46 40.87
C PHE A 21 29.66 30.22 39.81
N ASN A 22 30.89 30.68 40.05
CA ASN A 22 31.96 30.68 39.04
C ASN A 22 32.97 29.51 39.18
N THR A 23 32.65 28.51 39.99
CA THR A 23 33.49 27.32 40.21
C THR A 23 32.70 26.04 40.02
N VAL A 24 33.40 24.95 39.69
CA VAL A 24 32.79 23.63 39.45
C VAL A 24 32.05 23.09 40.68
N ASP A 25 32.46 23.47 41.89
CA ASP A 25 31.83 23.09 43.17
C ASP A 25 30.63 23.98 43.54
N LYS A 26 30.37 25.05 42.78
CA LYS A 26 29.24 25.97 42.97
C LYS A 26 28.55 26.28 41.64
N PRO A 27 28.07 25.27 40.90
CA PRO A 27 27.37 25.52 39.65
C PRO A 27 26.07 26.28 39.91
N PHE A 28 25.60 27.03 38.91
CA PHE A 28 24.26 27.62 38.96
C PHE A 28 23.23 26.61 38.47
N HIS A 29 22.28 26.24 39.31
CA HIS A 29 21.25 25.27 38.98
C HIS A 29 20.06 25.97 38.32
N LEU A 30 19.85 25.72 37.03
CA LEU A 30 18.70 26.27 36.32
C LEU A 30 17.38 25.55 36.67
N SER A 31 17.41 24.45 37.42
CA SER A 31 16.20 23.68 37.74
C SER A 31 15.91 23.54 39.23
N GLU A 32 16.71 24.21 40.08
CA GLU A 32 16.67 24.07 41.55
C GLU A 32 16.84 25.42 42.26
N ILE A 33 16.88 25.38 43.60
CA ILE A 33 17.09 26.56 44.43
C ILE A 33 18.59 26.90 44.47
N ASN A 34 18.94 28.12 44.09
CA ASN A 34 20.30 28.66 44.23
C ASN A 34 20.35 29.57 45.45
N THR A 35 20.91 29.06 46.55
CA THR A 35 21.07 29.82 47.81
C THR A 35 22.54 29.92 48.18
N VAL A 36 23.22 30.95 47.66
CA VAL A 36 24.65 31.19 47.95
C VAL A 36 24.86 32.68 48.24
N GLY A 37 25.44 32.99 49.42
CA GLY A 37 25.65 34.37 49.85
C GLY A 37 24.33 35.11 50.13
N GLN A 38 24.16 36.31 49.54
CA GLN A 38 22.90 37.07 49.56
C GLN A 38 22.01 36.78 48.34
N THR A 39 22.46 35.95 47.40
CA THR A 39 21.71 35.60 46.20
C THR A 39 20.75 34.45 46.52
N ASN A 40 19.46 34.69 46.33
CA ASN A 40 18.41 33.67 46.46
C ASN A 40 17.58 33.63 45.17
N VAL A 41 17.87 32.66 44.32
CA VAL A 41 17.16 32.44 43.04
C VAL A 41 16.54 31.06 43.05
N ASP A 42 15.22 30.99 43.21
CA ASP A 42 14.47 29.74 43.27
C ASP A 42 14.02 29.30 41.87
N ASN A 43 14.78 28.45 41.19
CA ASN A 43 14.36 27.83 39.94
C ASN A 43 13.74 26.43 40.14
N SER A 44 13.38 26.06 41.37
CA SER A 44 12.82 24.74 41.67
C SER A 44 11.34 24.62 41.26
N SER A 45 10.80 23.40 41.33
CA SER A 45 9.39 23.13 41.02
C SER A 45 8.40 23.67 42.05
N SER A 46 8.88 24.30 43.14
CA SER A 46 8.05 25.02 44.12
C SER A 46 7.38 26.26 43.51
N VAL A 47 8.01 26.85 42.48
CA VAL A 47 7.52 28.02 41.76
C VAL A 47 6.87 27.57 40.45
N GLU A 48 5.62 28.02 40.22
CA GLU A 48 4.89 27.71 39.00
C GLU A 48 5.68 28.13 37.74
N GLY A 49 5.77 27.22 36.77
CA GLY A 49 6.51 27.45 35.53
C GLY A 49 8.04 27.31 35.63
N ARG A 50 8.58 26.85 36.77
CA ARG A 50 10.01 26.53 36.99
C ARG A 50 10.21 25.03 37.27
N GLY A 51 11.34 24.64 37.84
CA GLY A 51 11.76 23.24 38.02
C GLY A 51 12.34 22.63 36.77
N ALA A 52 12.67 21.34 36.81
CA ALA A 52 13.31 20.65 35.70
C ALA A 52 12.54 20.74 34.37
N VAL A 53 13.28 20.78 33.26
CA VAL A 53 12.70 20.97 31.92
C VAL A 53 12.08 19.66 31.48
N GLN A 54 10.80 19.71 31.13
CA GLN A 54 10.09 18.60 30.53
C GLN A 54 10.40 18.56 29.03
N VAL A 55 11.00 17.47 28.57
CA VAL A 55 11.38 17.29 27.18
C VAL A 55 10.74 16.06 26.56
N GLU A 56 10.28 16.22 25.33
CA GLU A 56 9.72 15.17 24.47
C GLU A 56 10.66 14.88 23.30
N ARG A 57 10.40 13.80 22.56
CA ARG A 57 11.12 13.57 21.31
C ARG A 57 10.53 14.42 20.19
N SER A 58 11.43 14.89 19.33
CA SER A 58 11.11 15.79 18.22
C SER A 58 10.48 15.10 17.01
N VAL A 59 10.29 13.80 17.11
CA VAL A 59 9.93 12.88 16.03
C VAL A 59 9.08 11.76 16.62
N ALA A 60 8.30 11.09 15.79
CA ALA A 60 7.63 9.84 16.11
C ALA A 60 8.57 8.64 15.97
N ARG A 61 8.14 7.48 16.43
CA ARG A 61 8.77 6.18 16.14
C ARG A 61 7.74 5.18 15.67
N PHE A 62 8.08 4.40 14.67
CA PHE A 62 7.29 3.28 14.20
C PHE A 62 7.96 2.00 14.68
N ASP A 63 7.18 1.13 15.29
CA ASP A 63 7.55 -0.21 15.66
C ASP A 63 6.68 -1.20 14.89
N PHE A 64 7.22 -2.38 14.57
CA PHE A 64 6.54 -3.38 13.78
C PHE A 64 6.60 -4.73 14.48
N LYS A 65 5.52 -5.51 14.38
CA LYS A 65 5.51 -6.93 14.74
C LYS A 65 4.94 -7.75 13.59
N ASP A 66 5.25 -9.04 13.61
CA ASP A 66 4.54 -10.00 12.78
C ASP A 66 3.12 -10.22 13.33
N GLY A 67 2.12 -10.00 12.49
CA GLY A 67 0.71 -10.22 12.79
C GLY A 67 0.10 -11.35 11.98
N SER A 68 0.91 -12.15 11.26
CA SER A 68 0.39 -13.24 10.45
C SER A 68 -0.37 -14.28 11.29
N PRO A 69 -1.42 -14.93 10.73
CA PRO A 69 -2.17 -15.97 11.42
C PRO A 69 -1.27 -17.06 12.01
N ALA A 70 -1.62 -17.57 13.19
CA ALA A 70 -0.79 -18.53 13.93
C ALA A 70 -0.60 -19.89 13.22
N ASP A 71 -1.48 -20.21 12.27
CA ASP A 71 -1.45 -21.41 11.43
C ASP A 71 -0.65 -21.22 10.13
N THR A 72 -0.04 -20.05 9.93
CA THR A 72 0.80 -19.72 8.77
C THR A 72 2.27 -19.56 9.16
N GLU A 73 3.15 -19.60 8.17
CA GLU A 73 4.54 -19.20 8.34
C GLU A 73 4.62 -17.70 8.66
N ALA A 74 5.69 -17.28 9.34
CA ALA A 74 5.89 -15.88 9.72
C ALA A 74 5.70 -14.93 8.52
N ASN A 75 4.98 -13.83 8.73
CA ASN A 75 4.66 -12.81 7.73
C ASN A 75 3.92 -13.34 6.48
N THR A 76 3.22 -14.47 6.58
CA THR A 76 2.54 -15.12 5.45
C THR A 76 1.02 -15.09 5.60
N TYR A 77 0.30 -14.80 4.53
CA TYR A 77 -1.16 -14.62 4.56
C TYR A 77 -1.79 -15.34 3.37
N ASN A 78 -2.86 -16.11 3.60
CA ASN A 78 -3.66 -16.70 2.52
C ASN A 78 -4.56 -15.62 1.91
N VAL A 79 -4.54 -15.49 0.58
CA VAL A 79 -5.20 -14.36 -0.12
C VAL A 79 -6.11 -14.76 -1.27
N LEU A 80 -5.99 -15.99 -1.78
CA LEU A 80 -6.93 -16.55 -2.73
C LEU A 80 -7.36 -17.93 -2.26
N PHE A 81 -8.65 -18.19 -2.40
CA PHE A 81 -9.31 -19.41 -1.95
C PHE A 81 -10.05 -20.06 -3.11
N TYR A 82 -10.37 -21.34 -2.97
CA TYR A 82 -11.14 -22.06 -3.98
C TYR A 82 -12.55 -21.49 -4.10
N THR A 83 -13.07 -21.41 -5.32
CA THR A 83 -14.47 -21.07 -5.57
C THR A 83 -15.18 -22.30 -6.09
N THR A 84 -16.25 -22.69 -5.42
CA THR A 84 -17.14 -23.79 -5.83
C THR A 84 -17.81 -23.52 -7.18
N ALA A 85 -18.35 -24.56 -7.81
CA ALA A 85 -19.06 -24.44 -9.09
C ALA A 85 -20.28 -23.50 -8.98
N GLU A 86 -20.85 -23.36 -7.79
CA GLU A 86 -21.96 -22.47 -7.45
C GLU A 86 -21.52 -21.01 -7.22
N GLY A 87 -20.22 -20.71 -7.28
CA GLY A 87 -19.68 -19.36 -7.09
C GLY A 87 -19.40 -18.98 -5.64
N ASN A 88 -19.49 -19.90 -4.68
CA ASN A 88 -19.19 -19.64 -3.29
C ASN A 88 -17.69 -19.86 -3.00
N ILE A 89 -17.09 -18.96 -2.23
CA ILE A 89 -15.71 -19.08 -1.74
C ILE A 89 -15.65 -20.16 -0.64
N ASP A 90 -14.72 -21.10 -0.77
CA ASP A 90 -14.33 -22.07 0.26
C ASP A 90 -13.09 -21.57 1.00
N ASP A 91 -13.32 -20.93 2.15
CA ASP A 91 -12.29 -20.37 3.02
C ASP A 91 -11.38 -21.43 3.67
N THR A 92 -11.70 -22.71 3.53
CA THR A 92 -10.88 -23.83 4.05
C THR A 92 -9.87 -24.37 3.03
N THR A 93 -9.99 -23.95 1.77
CA THR A 93 -9.10 -24.37 0.66
C THR A 93 -8.34 -23.17 0.10
N PRO A 94 -7.30 -22.68 0.81
CA PRO A 94 -6.47 -21.59 0.31
C PRO A 94 -5.65 -22.08 -0.88
N LEU A 95 -5.60 -21.28 -1.95
CA LEU A 95 -4.89 -21.59 -3.19
C LEU A 95 -3.58 -20.80 -3.34
N VAL A 96 -3.61 -19.52 -2.99
CA VAL A 96 -2.44 -18.62 -3.07
C VAL A 96 -2.26 -17.93 -1.74
N LYS A 97 -1.00 -17.91 -1.29
CA LYS A 97 -0.54 -17.15 -0.13
C LYS A 97 0.47 -16.10 -0.57
N VAL A 98 0.63 -15.05 0.23
CA VAL A 98 1.66 -14.03 0.05
C VAL A 98 2.53 -13.94 1.30
N GLU A 99 3.83 -13.78 1.09
CA GLU A 99 4.82 -13.57 2.16
C GLU A 99 5.30 -12.12 2.09
N LEU A 100 5.13 -11.33 3.16
CA LEU A 100 5.69 -9.98 3.23
C LEU A 100 7.20 -10.06 3.41
N GLN A 101 7.95 -9.59 2.41
CA GLN A 101 9.41 -9.71 2.39
C GLN A 101 10.10 -8.38 2.72
N ARG A 102 9.49 -7.26 2.31
CA ARG A 102 10.08 -5.92 2.50
C ARG A 102 9.01 -4.92 2.90
N MET A 103 9.45 -3.89 3.63
CA MET A 103 8.65 -2.74 3.99
C MET A 103 9.45 -1.46 3.78
N ALA A 104 8.79 -0.38 3.38
CA ALA A 104 9.44 0.90 3.15
C ALA A 104 8.56 2.06 3.62
N LEU A 105 9.16 3.03 4.28
CA LEU A 105 8.47 4.27 4.65
C LEU A 105 8.44 5.20 3.44
N VAL A 106 7.28 5.80 3.19
CA VAL A 106 7.07 6.80 2.14
C VAL A 106 6.49 8.08 2.71
N ASN A 107 6.71 9.19 2.00
CA ASN A 107 6.25 10.54 2.36
C ASN A 107 6.68 10.98 3.78
N MET A 108 7.92 10.71 4.16
CA MET A 108 8.50 11.28 5.38
C MET A 108 8.85 12.75 5.15
N ALA A 109 8.16 13.66 5.84
CA ALA A 109 8.37 15.11 5.69
C ALA A 109 9.85 15.49 5.88
N ASN A 110 10.41 16.25 4.95
CA ASN A 110 11.82 16.66 5.00
C ASN A 110 12.07 17.89 5.90
N LYS A 111 11.00 18.53 6.37
CA LYS A 111 11.01 19.60 7.37
C LYS A 111 9.99 19.31 8.44
N PHE A 112 10.30 19.74 9.66
CA PHE A 112 9.40 19.76 10.80
C PHE A 112 9.80 20.93 11.70
N TYR A 113 8.88 21.39 12.55
CA TYR A 113 9.20 22.46 13.49
C TYR A 113 9.87 21.94 14.75
N TYR A 114 10.88 22.65 15.26
CA TYR A 114 11.54 22.26 16.51
C TYR A 114 10.65 22.35 17.74
N LEU A 115 9.61 23.18 17.74
CA LEU A 115 8.64 23.23 18.84
C LEU A 115 7.28 22.75 18.31
N PRO A 116 6.53 21.94 19.08
CA PRO A 116 5.17 21.53 18.72
C PRO A 116 4.28 22.75 18.53
N ARG A 117 3.31 22.62 17.64
CA ARG A 117 2.37 23.69 17.29
C ARG A 117 1.01 23.10 17.03
N VAL A 118 -0.02 23.77 17.52
CA VAL A 118 -1.41 23.43 17.29
C VAL A 118 -2.20 24.67 16.90
N SER A 119 -3.27 24.50 16.14
CA SER A 119 -4.30 25.50 15.91
C SER A 119 -5.64 24.81 15.64
N ALA A 120 -6.72 25.57 15.54
CA ALA A 120 -8.05 25.05 15.22
C ALA A 120 -8.14 24.43 13.80
N ASP A 121 -7.22 24.75 12.90
CA ASP A 121 -7.28 24.41 11.48
C ASP A 121 -5.98 23.81 10.90
N GLY A 122 -4.92 23.68 11.72
CA GLY A 122 -3.62 23.18 11.30
C GLY A 122 -2.74 24.21 10.57
N HIS A 123 -3.13 25.49 10.58
CA HIS A 123 -2.35 26.59 10.01
C HIS A 123 -1.68 27.48 11.08
N PRO A 124 -0.51 28.08 10.76
CA PRO A 124 0.21 28.97 11.68
C PRO A 124 -0.50 30.30 11.97
N THR A 125 -1.53 30.64 11.21
CA THR A 125 -2.39 31.82 11.39
C THR A 125 -3.80 31.46 11.85
N GLY A 126 -4.05 30.18 12.14
CA GLY A 126 -5.35 29.69 12.58
C GLY A 126 -5.74 30.18 13.96
N ASN A 127 -7.03 30.10 14.27
CA ASN A 127 -7.53 30.37 15.61
C ASN A 127 -6.86 29.44 16.64
N ASP A 128 -6.69 29.94 17.86
CA ASP A 128 -6.05 29.22 18.97
C ASP A 128 -4.65 28.69 18.66
N PHE A 129 -3.93 29.32 17.72
CA PHE A 129 -2.55 28.98 17.41
C PHE A 129 -1.68 29.10 18.66
N ALA A 130 -0.99 28.01 19.00
CA ALA A 130 -0.08 27.96 20.15
C ALA A 130 1.18 27.17 19.82
N ILE A 131 2.34 27.76 20.12
CA ILE A 131 3.61 27.04 20.20
C ILE A 131 3.64 26.35 21.56
N CYS A 132 4.01 25.07 21.59
CA CYS A 132 3.90 24.22 22.77
C CYS A 132 2.47 24.10 23.31
N GLY A 133 1.47 24.24 22.45
CA GLY A 133 0.09 23.91 22.78
C GLY A 133 -0.13 22.40 22.82
N ALA A 134 -1.07 21.95 23.67
CA ALA A 134 -1.43 20.55 23.77
C ALA A 134 -2.30 20.11 22.59
N GLU A 135 -1.99 18.96 22.03
CA GLU A 135 -2.87 18.25 21.10
C GLU A 135 -4.15 17.79 21.81
N LYS A 136 -5.29 17.93 21.13
CA LYS A 136 -6.61 17.47 21.57
C LYS A 136 -7.16 16.53 20.51
N GLY A 137 -7.35 15.27 20.87
CA GLY A 137 -7.93 14.27 19.98
C GLY A 137 -9.37 14.62 19.57
N TRP A 138 -9.81 14.05 18.45
CA TRP A 138 -11.19 14.17 18.00
C TRP A 138 -11.94 12.87 18.29
N VAL A 139 -13.14 12.99 18.85
CA VAL A 139 -14.01 11.84 19.13
C VAL A 139 -15.26 11.98 18.28
N ARG A 140 -15.58 10.93 17.51
CA ARG A 140 -16.80 10.85 16.71
C ARG A 140 -17.97 10.42 17.59
N ASP A 141 -19.10 11.10 17.46
CA ASP A 141 -20.38 10.67 18.03
C ASP A 141 -21.05 9.73 17.02
N ASP A 142 -21.24 8.46 17.37
CA ASP A 142 -21.77 7.45 16.44
C ASP A 142 -23.20 7.69 16.01
N ALA A 143 -24.02 8.37 16.84
CA ALA A 143 -25.42 8.61 16.55
C ALA A 143 -25.62 9.77 15.56
N THR A 144 -24.74 10.77 15.61
CA THR A 144 -24.85 12.01 14.82
C THR A 144 -23.80 12.13 13.72
N GLY A 145 -22.70 11.38 13.82
CA GLY A 145 -21.52 11.49 12.96
C GLY A 145 -20.69 12.75 13.19
N LEU A 146 -21.00 13.55 14.23
CA LEU A 146 -20.30 14.78 14.54
C LEU A 146 -19.05 14.51 15.39
N TYR A 147 -18.02 15.33 15.23
CA TYR A 147 -16.80 15.22 16.04
C TYR A 147 -16.79 16.25 17.17
N SER A 148 -16.32 15.84 18.35
CA SER A 148 -16.03 16.74 19.47
C SER A 148 -14.95 17.76 19.09
N ALA A 149 -14.95 18.95 19.71
CA ALA A 149 -13.96 20.00 19.42
C ALA A 149 -12.51 19.58 19.79
N GLY A 150 -11.77 19.05 18.80
CA GLY A 150 -10.33 18.80 18.86
C GLY A 150 -9.51 19.98 18.32
N ASN A 151 -8.23 19.76 18.06
CA ASN A 151 -7.37 20.69 17.32
C ASN A 151 -6.48 19.93 16.31
N TYR A 152 -5.74 20.67 15.49
CA TYR A 152 -4.83 20.11 14.49
C TYR A 152 -3.40 20.49 14.82
N VAL A 153 -2.49 19.54 14.58
CA VAL A 153 -1.05 19.78 14.63
C VAL A 153 -0.61 20.57 13.40
N VAL A 154 0.15 21.64 13.59
CA VAL A 154 0.56 22.56 12.51
C VAL A 154 1.88 22.10 11.91
N GLY A 155 1.82 21.49 10.73
CA GLY A 155 2.99 21.14 9.93
C GLY A 155 3.60 22.33 9.16
N PRO A 156 4.89 22.26 8.76
CA PRO A 156 5.55 23.31 7.99
C PRO A 156 5.01 23.49 6.57
N TYR A 157 4.34 22.47 6.06
CA TYR A 157 3.73 22.46 4.74
C TYR A 157 2.20 22.61 4.78
N SER A 158 1.63 23.01 5.92
CA SER A 158 0.18 23.17 6.10
C SER A 158 -0.49 24.01 5.01
N THR A 159 0.11 25.13 4.58
CA THR A 159 -0.46 25.94 3.48
C THR A 159 -0.51 25.18 2.14
N VAL A 160 0.50 24.37 1.84
CA VAL A 160 0.56 23.59 0.60
C VAL A 160 -0.43 22.42 0.68
N PHE A 161 -0.37 21.64 1.75
CA PHE A 161 -1.20 20.43 1.92
C PHE A 161 -2.68 20.76 2.17
N GLY A 162 -3.00 21.94 2.72
CA GLY A 162 -4.37 22.43 2.84
C GLY A 162 -4.91 23.11 1.58
N GLY A 163 -4.06 23.32 0.56
CA GLY A 163 -4.41 23.96 -0.69
C GLY A 163 -5.02 23.01 -1.72
N ASN A 164 -4.60 23.18 -2.98
CA ASN A 164 -4.93 22.24 -4.06
C ASN A 164 -4.14 20.94 -3.91
N THR A 165 -4.62 19.87 -4.53
CA THR A 165 -3.89 18.59 -4.61
C THR A 165 -2.47 18.80 -5.12
N VAL A 166 -1.50 18.24 -4.40
CA VAL A 166 -0.10 18.24 -4.80
C VAL A 166 0.08 17.18 -5.89
N GLU A 167 0.32 17.61 -7.12
CA GLU A 167 0.47 16.73 -8.28
C GLU A 167 1.94 16.55 -8.71
N THR A 168 2.85 17.44 -8.27
CA THR A 168 4.25 17.48 -8.69
C THR A 168 5.20 17.82 -7.55
N ASP A 169 6.51 17.71 -7.83
CA ASP A 169 7.60 18.23 -6.99
C ASP A 169 7.66 17.64 -5.56
N PHE A 170 7.23 16.39 -5.39
CA PHE A 170 7.19 15.71 -4.10
C PHE A 170 8.52 15.70 -3.33
N THR A 171 9.69 15.74 -4.01
CA THR A 171 11.00 15.84 -3.34
C THR A 171 11.21 17.14 -2.58
N ASP A 172 10.47 18.19 -2.90
CA ASP A 172 10.52 19.46 -2.17
C ASP A 172 9.95 19.33 -0.76
N TYR A 173 9.09 18.33 -0.54
CA TYR A 173 8.37 18.10 0.71
C TYR A 173 8.83 16.85 1.45
N PHE A 174 9.32 15.82 0.75
CA PHE A 174 9.56 14.49 1.32
C PHE A 174 10.97 13.95 1.05
N ASN A 175 11.52 13.21 2.03
CA ASN A 175 12.77 12.47 1.85
C ASN A 175 12.58 11.17 1.04
N TYR A 176 11.39 10.57 1.08
CA TYR A 176 11.07 9.29 0.44
C TYR A 176 9.71 9.38 -0.27
N PRO A 177 9.56 10.19 -1.34
CA PRO A 177 8.25 10.49 -1.90
C PRO A 177 7.60 9.23 -2.52
N PHE A 178 6.29 9.04 -2.30
CA PHE A 178 5.50 7.92 -2.85
C PHE A 178 5.19 8.09 -4.35
N PHE A 179 5.06 9.33 -4.83
CA PHE A 179 4.99 9.68 -6.27
C PHE A 179 6.29 10.33 -6.77
N GLU A 180 6.59 10.12 -8.05
CA GLU A 180 7.67 10.84 -8.73
C GLU A 180 7.29 12.32 -8.87
N ASN A 181 8.26 13.22 -9.07
CA ASN A 181 8.00 14.66 -9.18
C ASN A 181 7.04 15.07 -10.32
N ASN A 182 6.74 14.18 -11.25
CA ASN A 182 5.74 14.40 -12.31
C ASN A 182 4.36 13.79 -11.99
N GLY A 183 4.12 13.36 -10.75
CA GLY A 183 2.87 12.72 -10.32
C GLY A 183 2.74 11.25 -10.70
N SER A 184 3.70 10.70 -11.46
CA SER A 184 3.66 9.30 -11.83
C SER A 184 4.00 8.38 -10.65
N PHE A 185 3.39 7.21 -10.66
CA PHE A 185 3.65 6.15 -9.71
C PHE A 185 4.57 5.10 -10.33
N ASN A 186 5.46 4.48 -9.55
CA ASN A 186 6.28 3.37 -10.04
C ASN A 186 6.76 2.45 -8.90
N ASN A 187 6.19 1.24 -8.81
CA ASN A 187 6.61 0.20 -7.86
C ASN A 187 7.85 -0.59 -8.30
N ALA A 188 8.25 -0.50 -9.58
CA ALA A 188 9.40 -1.20 -10.12
C ALA A 188 10.70 -0.83 -9.41
N THR A 189 10.72 0.32 -8.75
CA THR A 189 11.91 0.97 -8.18
C THR A 189 12.05 0.79 -6.68
N MET A 190 11.39 -0.18 -6.03
CA MET A 190 11.79 -0.60 -4.67
C MET A 190 13.26 -1.06 -4.56
N ALA A 191 13.96 -1.17 -5.70
CA ALA A 191 15.40 -1.40 -5.79
C ALA A 191 16.23 -0.10 -5.97
N GLY A 192 15.61 1.04 -6.26
CA GLY A 192 16.26 2.35 -6.36
C GLY A 192 16.20 3.07 -5.02
N ASN A 193 17.25 3.83 -4.68
CA ASN A 193 17.42 4.55 -3.41
C ASN A 193 16.31 5.58 -3.06
N ARG A 194 15.18 5.58 -3.76
CA ARG A 194 14.04 6.48 -3.60
C ARG A 194 13.31 6.24 -2.28
N TRP A 195 13.09 4.98 -1.92
CA TRP A 195 12.45 4.62 -0.65
C TRP A 195 13.49 4.03 0.31
N ASN A 196 13.30 4.26 1.61
CA ASN A 196 14.15 3.64 2.62
C ASN A 196 13.58 2.26 2.99
N VAL A 197 13.92 1.28 2.15
CA VAL A 197 13.44 -0.10 2.15
C VAL A 197 14.21 -0.97 3.14
N TYR A 198 13.48 -1.80 3.88
CA TYR A 198 14.04 -2.80 4.81
C TYR A 198 13.47 -4.18 4.48
N LYS A 199 14.26 -5.23 4.74
CA LYS A 199 13.72 -6.59 4.84
C LYS A 199 12.88 -6.68 6.11
N VAL A 200 11.70 -7.28 6.03
CA VAL A 200 10.83 -7.49 7.20
C VAL A 200 11.55 -8.33 8.25
N THR A 201 12.28 -9.36 7.82
CA THR A 201 13.10 -10.22 8.69
C THR A 201 14.15 -9.44 9.48
N ASP A 202 14.78 -8.42 8.89
CA ASP A 202 15.82 -7.64 9.56
C ASP A 202 15.20 -6.71 10.62
N VAL A 203 14.01 -6.15 10.34
CA VAL A 203 13.25 -5.36 11.31
C VAL A 203 12.85 -6.24 12.50
N LEU A 204 12.31 -7.44 12.24
CA LEU A 204 11.90 -8.39 13.28
C LEU A 204 13.07 -9.06 14.03
N ALA A 205 14.28 -9.02 13.48
CA ALA A 205 15.50 -9.43 14.20
C ALA A 205 16.12 -8.27 15.02
N GLY A 206 15.60 -7.05 14.84
CA GLY A 206 16.10 -5.83 15.47
C GLY A 206 15.78 -5.70 16.95
N ALA A 207 16.08 -4.54 17.50
CA ALA A 207 15.86 -4.24 18.92
C ALA A 207 14.39 -4.36 19.30
N GLN A 208 14.09 -5.21 20.29
CA GLN A 208 12.76 -5.32 20.86
C GLN A 208 12.40 -4.07 21.64
N ASP A 209 11.13 -3.69 21.57
CA ASP A 209 10.55 -2.74 22.48
C ASP A 209 9.88 -3.45 23.67
N ASN A 210 9.92 -2.85 24.86
CA ASN A 210 9.39 -3.44 26.08
C ASN A 210 7.88 -3.18 26.29
N TYR A 211 7.18 -2.66 25.28
CA TYR A 211 5.73 -2.45 25.32
C TYR A 211 4.99 -3.78 25.22
N LYS A 212 4.22 -4.12 26.27
CA LYS A 212 3.47 -5.39 26.41
C LYS A 212 4.39 -6.60 26.13
N PRO A 213 5.17 -7.11 27.11
CA PRO A 213 6.21 -8.12 26.89
C PRO A 213 5.76 -9.40 26.16
N GLU A 214 4.46 -9.71 26.22
CA GLU A 214 3.79 -10.79 25.50
C GLU A 214 3.65 -10.52 23.98
N VAL A 215 3.73 -9.26 23.56
CA VAL A 215 3.65 -8.79 22.18
C VAL A 215 5.03 -8.31 21.72
N LYS A 216 5.69 -9.10 20.85
CA LYS A 216 7.06 -8.84 20.40
C LYS A 216 7.11 -7.77 19.31
N TYR A 217 6.95 -6.51 19.68
CA TYR A 217 7.24 -5.37 18.80
C TYR A 217 8.73 -5.11 18.69
N HIS A 218 9.18 -4.79 17.49
CA HIS A 218 10.55 -4.41 17.20
C HIS A 218 10.61 -2.97 16.72
N VAL A 219 11.61 -2.23 17.21
CA VAL A 219 11.85 -0.86 16.78
C VAL A 219 12.25 -0.86 15.32
N TRP A 220 11.41 -0.28 14.47
CA TRP A 220 11.74 -0.13 13.05
C TRP A 220 12.50 1.16 12.81
N ARG A 221 11.90 2.33 13.09
CA ARG A 221 12.53 3.61 12.77
C ARG A 221 11.89 4.83 13.42
N TYR A 222 12.62 5.94 13.36
CA TYR A 222 12.13 7.28 13.70
C TYR A 222 11.59 7.99 12.46
N VAL A 223 10.54 8.78 12.63
CA VAL A 223 9.81 9.46 11.56
C VAL A 223 9.51 10.90 11.95
N THR A 224 9.79 11.85 11.06
CA THR A 224 9.46 13.27 11.26
C THR A 224 7.95 13.49 11.30
N GLU A 225 7.52 14.53 12.01
CA GLU A 225 6.11 14.91 12.04
C GLU A 225 5.62 15.29 10.64
N ASN A 226 4.49 14.71 10.26
CA ASN A 226 3.75 15.04 9.05
C ASN A 226 2.26 15.03 9.39
N ALA A 227 1.76 16.18 9.84
CA ALA A 227 0.36 16.39 10.14
C ALA A 227 -0.31 17.22 9.03
N LEU A 228 -1.53 16.83 8.68
CA LEU A 228 -2.32 17.48 7.65
C LEU A 228 -3.30 18.48 8.29
N PRO A 229 -3.52 19.65 7.66
CA PRO A 229 -4.44 20.66 8.16
C PRO A 229 -5.91 20.21 8.02
N VAL A 230 -6.83 21.08 8.43
CA VAL A 230 -8.28 20.84 8.32
C VAL A 230 -8.71 20.51 6.89
N GLY A 231 -9.71 19.63 6.78
CA GLY A 231 -10.25 19.14 5.52
C GLY A 231 -9.99 17.64 5.37
N PRO A 232 -10.93 16.77 5.77
CA PRO A 232 -10.77 15.32 5.60
C PRO A 232 -10.39 14.93 4.17
N GLU A 233 -10.92 15.63 3.17
CA GLU A 233 -10.60 15.45 1.74
C GLU A 233 -9.15 15.79 1.36
N LYS A 234 -8.37 16.38 2.28
CA LYS A 234 -6.94 16.70 2.08
C LYS A 234 -6.01 15.54 2.46
N GLN A 235 -6.55 14.50 3.09
CA GLN A 235 -5.83 13.27 3.45
C GLN A 235 -5.81 12.36 2.23
N MET A 236 -4.71 12.45 1.49
CA MET A 236 -4.51 11.82 0.20
C MET A 236 -3.12 11.19 0.10
N ASN A 237 -3.02 10.15 -0.72
CA ASN A 237 -1.81 9.36 -0.94
C ASN A 237 -0.58 10.22 -1.30
N GLY A 238 -0.80 11.38 -1.93
CA GLY A 238 0.26 12.31 -2.33
C GLY A 238 0.98 12.99 -1.17
N VAL A 239 0.35 13.13 -0.01
CA VAL A 239 0.86 13.95 1.10
C VAL A 239 0.97 13.22 2.44
N SER A 240 0.22 12.13 2.63
CA SER A 240 0.23 11.35 3.87
C SER A 240 1.46 10.45 3.98
N THR A 241 1.98 10.28 5.20
CA THR A 241 3.07 9.34 5.47
C THR A 241 2.52 7.92 5.51
N GLY A 242 3.19 7.00 4.81
CA GLY A 242 2.72 5.62 4.68
C GLY A 242 3.84 4.59 4.66
N ILE A 243 3.44 3.33 4.53
CA ILE A 243 4.29 2.15 4.44
C ILE A 243 3.89 1.38 3.19
N VAL A 244 4.88 1.05 2.38
CA VAL A 244 4.74 0.14 1.24
C VAL A 244 5.32 -1.20 1.62
N PHE A 245 4.49 -2.24 1.62
CA PHE A 245 4.92 -3.63 1.78
C PHE A 245 5.07 -4.28 0.40
N LYS A 246 6.17 -5.00 0.19
CA LYS A 246 6.36 -5.87 -0.98
C LYS A 246 6.25 -7.32 -0.53
N ALA A 247 5.38 -8.04 -1.21
CA ALA A 247 5.10 -9.43 -0.93
C ALA A 247 5.43 -10.33 -2.12
N ARG A 248 5.84 -11.57 -1.84
CA ARG A 248 6.00 -12.63 -2.83
C ARG A 248 4.74 -13.50 -2.85
N MET A 249 4.22 -13.79 -4.04
CA MET A 249 3.14 -14.76 -4.23
C MET A 249 3.66 -16.19 -4.22
N LEU A 250 2.96 -17.09 -3.55
CA LEU A 250 3.30 -18.51 -3.41
C LEU A 250 2.04 -19.37 -3.54
N GLY A 251 2.17 -20.54 -4.16
CA GLY A 251 1.12 -21.55 -4.16
C GLY A 251 1.10 -22.28 -2.81
N THR A 252 -0.09 -22.53 -2.28
CA THR A 252 -0.22 -23.31 -1.03
C THR A 252 -0.02 -24.81 -1.27
N ASP A 253 0.24 -25.56 -0.20
CA ASP A 253 0.28 -27.02 -0.30
C ASP A 253 -1.09 -27.62 -0.66
N LYS A 254 -2.17 -26.99 -0.20
CA LYS A 254 -3.55 -27.36 -0.59
C LYS A 254 -3.76 -27.27 -2.09
N ALA A 255 -3.32 -26.18 -2.72
CA ALA A 255 -3.43 -25.98 -4.16
C ALA A 255 -2.76 -27.09 -4.98
N LEU A 256 -1.69 -27.72 -4.47
CA LEU A 256 -1.01 -28.82 -5.15
C LEU A 256 -1.83 -30.12 -5.21
N THR A 257 -2.86 -30.21 -4.36
CA THR A 257 -3.76 -31.37 -4.25
C THR A 257 -5.20 -31.07 -4.66
N THR A 258 -5.55 -29.80 -4.87
CA THR A 258 -6.90 -29.38 -5.28
C THR A 258 -7.05 -29.52 -6.79
N GLU A 259 -8.06 -30.29 -7.21
CA GLU A 259 -8.44 -30.40 -8.62
C GLU A 259 -9.46 -29.32 -8.98
N TRP A 260 -9.23 -28.64 -10.10
CA TRP A 260 -10.20 -27.69 -10.65
C TRP A 260 -11.33 -28.46 -11.34
N GLN A 261 -12.56 -28.29 -10.86
CA GLN A 261 -13.73 -29.02 -11.35
C GLN A 261 -14.28 -28.46 -12.68
N SER A 262 -13.41 -28.34 -13.69
CA SER A 262 -13.77 -27.83 -15.00
C SER A 262 -12.88 -28.43 -16.10
N TRP A 263 -12.80 -27.75 -17.25
CA TRP A 263 -12.07 -28.16 -18.45
C TRP A 263 -10.54 -28.28 -18.31
N ASN A 264 -9.97 -27.82 -17.19
CA ASN A 264 -8.53 -27.86 -16.93
C ASN A 264 -8.25 -28.29 -15.48
N LYS A 265 -8.27 -29.60 -15.21
CA LYS A 265 -8.23 -30.15 -13.84
C LYS A 265 -6.96 -29.82 -13.06
N ASP A 266 -5.80 -29.86 -13.73
CA ASP A 266 -4.49 -29.57 -13.13
C ASP A 266 -4.19 -28.06 -13.03
N TYR A 267 -5.14 -27.19 -13.41
CA TYR A 267 -4.92 -25.75 -13.48
C TYR A 267 -4.35 -25.15 -12.18
N ILE A 268 -5.04 -25.38 -11.05
CA ILE A 268 -4.68 -24.84 -9.75
C ILE A 268 -3.26 -25.28 -9.35
N LYS A 269 -2.98 -26.57 -9.53
CA LYS A 269 -1.67 -27.15 -9.25
C LYS A 269 -0.57 -26.53 -10.11
N ASN A 270 -0.84 -26.30 -11.39
CA ASN A 270 0.15 -25.68 -12.28
C ASN A 270 0.40 -24.22 -11.94
N VAL A 271 -0.62 -23.46 -11.54
CA VAL A 271 -0.44 -22.10 -10.98
C VAL A 271 0.43 -22.15 -9.74
N ALA A 272 0.12 -23.04 -8.80
CA ALA A 272 0.88 -23.18 -7.56
C ALA A 272 2.35 -23.56 -7.82
N ASN A 273 2.61 -24.49 -8.74
CA ASN A 273 3.96 -24.83 -9.16
C ASN A 273 4.69 -23.66 -9.82
N CYS A 274 4.03 -22.91 -10.69
CA CYS A 274 4.57 -21.71 -11.33
C CYS A 274 4.98 -20.66 -10.28
N LEU A 275 4.08 -20.32 -9.35
CA LEU A 275 4.36 -19.38 -8.25
C LEU A 275 5.51 -19.85 -7.36
N ASN A 276 5.59 -21.15 -7.10
CA ASN A 276 6.61 -21.77 -6.27
C ASN A 276 7.95 -22.01 -6.99
N GLY A 277 8.11 -21.56 -8.24
CA GLY A 277 9.34 -21.74 -9.00
C GLY A 277 9.66 -23.19 -9.32
N LYS A 278 8.64 -24.03 -9.51
CA LYS A 278 8.77 -25.44 -9.92
C LYS A 278 8.41 -25.59 -11.40
N ALA A 279 8.67 -26.77 -11.97
CA ALA A 279 8.16 -27.11 -13.30
C ALA A 279 6.63 -27.21 -13.27
N PHE A 280 5.97 -26.77 -14.34
CA PHE A 280 4.52 -26.71 -14.46
C PHE A 280 4.10 -26.94 -15.91
N GLU A 281 2.80 -27.10 -16.16
CA GLU A 281 2.25 -27.12 -17.52
C GLU A 281 1.44 -25.85 -17.79
N ALA A 282 1.57 -25.27 -18.98
CA ALA A 282 0.72 -24.19 -19.44
C ALA A 282 0.38 -24.39 -20.92
N ASN A 283 -0.91 -24.23 -21.27
CA ASN A 283 -1.43 -24.42 -22.63
C ASN A 283 -1.06 -25.79 -23.23
N GLY A 284 -1.16 -26.86 -22.43
CA GLY A 284 -0.84 -28.23 -22.86
C GLY A 284 0.65 -28.53 -23.03
N GLN A 285 1.54 -27.63 -22.57
CA GLN A 285 2.98 -27.76 -22.74
C GLN A 285 3.72 -27.69 -21.40
N ALA A 286 4.61 -28.66 -21.18
CA ALA A 286 5.52 -28.64 -20.05
C ALA A 286 6.45 -27.41 -20.10
N ARG A 287 6.61 -26.76 -18.96
CA ARG A 287 7.44 -25.57 -18.76
C ARG A 287 8.44 -25.83 -17.64
N ASN A 288 9.66 -25.34 -17.85
CA ASN A 288 10.68 -25.30 -16.81
C ASN A 288 10.30 -24.28 -15.71
N PRO A 289 10.93 -24.36 -14.53
CA PRO A 289 10.86 -23.32 -13.52
C PRO A 289 11.02 -21.90 -14.09
N ILE A 290 10.23 -20.96 -13.55
CA ILE A 290 10.30 -19.55 -13.93
C ILE A 290 11.69 -18.96 -13.68
N LYS A 291 12.10 -18.02 -14.53
CA LYS A 291 13.41 -17.36 -14.46
C LYS A 291 13.34 -15.97 -13.82
N GLY A 292 12.14 -15.43 -13.62
CA GLY A 292 11.91 -14.05 -13.20
C GLY A 292 12.03 -13.05 -14.36
N ASN A 293 11.75 -13.51 -15.59
CA ASN A 293 11.73 -12.68 -16.79
C ASN A 293 10.37 -12.82 -17.49
N SER A 294 9.62 -11.73 -17.54
CA SER A 294 8.27 -11.69 -18.10
C SER A 294 8.15 -11.97 -19.60
N THR A 295 9.27 -12.02 -20.34
CA THR A 295 9.29 -12.44 -21.75
C THR A 295 9.25 -13.95 -21.90
N ASP A 296 9.87 -14.68 -20.97
CA ASP A 296 9.97 -16.15 -20.99
C ASP A 296 8.90 -16.81 -20.11
N ASP A 297 8.64 -16.19 -18.96
CA ASP A 297 7.73 -16.70 -17.95
C ASP A 297 6.27 -16.34 -18.28
N PRO A 298 5.29 -17.11 -17.78
CA PRO A 298 3.88 -16.78 -17.94
C PRO A 298 3.55 -15.38 -17.38
N ILE A 299 2.62 -14.69 -18.04
CA ILE A 299 1.95 -13.53 -17.45
C ILE A 299 0.68 -14.03 -16.78
N LEU A 300 0.46 -13.63 -15.53
CA LEU A 300 -0.74 -14.00 -14.78
C LEU A 300 -1.75 -12.86 -14.86
N TYR A 301 -3.01 -13.20 -15.07
CA TYR A 301 -4.11 -12.25 -15.14
C TYR A 301 -5.05 -12.52 -13.97
N TYR A 302 -5.36 -11.51 -13.19
CA TYR A 302 -6.25 -11.63 -12.04
C TYR A 302 -7.55 -10.88 -12.32
N PHE A 303 -8.68 -11.55 -12.11
CA PHE A 303 -10.00 -10.99 -12.31
C PHE A 303 -11.00 -11.68 -11.37
N ASN A 304 -11.77 -10.88 -10.61
CA ASN A 304 -12.83 -11.36 -9.71
C ASN A 304 -12.44 -12.56 -8.83
N GLY A 305 -11.32 -12.47 -8.12
CA GLY A 305 -10.91 -13.56 -7.21
C GLY A 305 -10.22 -14.75 -7.89
N HIS A 306 -10.11 -14.76 -9.22
CA HIS A 306 -9.46 -15.82 -9.96
C HIS A 306 -8.16 -15.33 -10.61
N LEU A 307 -7.09 -16.09 -10.39
CA LEU A 307 -5.84 -15.94 -11.12
C LEU A 307 -5.92 -16.85 -12.35
N TYR A 308 -5.44 -16.37 -13.51
CA TYR A 308 -5.39 -17.07 -14.80
C TYR A 308 -3.94 -17.12 -15.32
N MET A 309 -3.43 -18.31 -15.59
CA MET A 309 -2.07 -18.52 -16.09
C MET A 309 -2.03 -18.38 -17.62
N THR A 310 -1.53 -17.26 -18.13
CA THR A 310 -1.55 -16.83 -19.55
C THR A 310 -2.87 -16.24 -20.06
N TRP A 311 -2.80 -15.52 -21.19
CA TRP A 311 -3.98 -14.89 -21.80
C TRP A 311 -4.88 -15.94 -22.46
N GLU A 312 -4.28 -16.94 -23.07
CA GLU A 312 -4.97 -18.07 -23.69
C GLU A 312 -5.84 -18.78 -22.65
N HIS A 313 -5.39 -18.87 -21.40
CA HIS A 313 -6.16 -19.46 -20.32
C HIS A 313 -7.36 -18.60 -19.89
N ILE A 314 -7.19 -17.29 -19.66
CA ILE A 314 -8.34 -16.41 -19.32
C ILE A 314 -9.34 -16.32 -20.48
N ARG A 315 -8.85 -16.32 -21.73
CA ARG A 315 -9.69 -16.38 -22.94
C ARG A 315 -10.51 -17.67 -22.97
N GLN A 316 -9.88 -18.82 -22.75
CA GLN A 316 -10.58 -20.10 -22.72
C GLN A 316 -11.58 -20.16 -21.56
N ALA A 317 -11.23 -19.63 -20.38
CA ALA A 317 -12.14 -19.53 -19.25
C ALA A 317 -13.35 -18.65 -19.56
N ALA A 318 -13.17 -17.53 -20.27
CA ALA A 318 -14.27 -16.67 -20.71
C ALA A 318 -15.22 -17.40 -21.67
N ILE A 319 -14.68 -18.17 -22.62
CA ILE A 319 -15.48 -19.02 -23.52
C ILE A 319 -16.28 -20.04 -22.70
N GLN A 320 -15.61 -20.73 -21.77
CA GLN A 320 -16.22 -21.78 -20.96
C GLN A 320 -17.31 -21.28 -20.02
N ALA A 321 -17.15 -20.05 -19.51
CA ALA A 321 -18.13 -19.41 -18.63
C ALA A 321 -19.34 -18.79 -19.37
N SER A 322 -19.24 -18.61 -20.69
CA SER A 322 -20.25 -17.87 -21.48
C SER A 322 -20.95 -18.71 -22.54
N VAL A 323 -20.35 -19.80 -23.01
CA VAL A 323 -20.92 -20.64 -24.06
C VAL A 323 -21.69 -21.80 -23.44
N THR A 324 -22.92 -22.01 -23.92
CA THR A 324 -23.74 -23.18 -23.61
C THR A 324 -24.06 -23.95 -24.89
N ILE A 325 -23.96 -25.28 -24.85
CA ILE A 325 -24.32 -26.16 -25.96
C ILE A 325 -25.64 -26.85 -25.62
N GLY A 326 -26.71 -26.47 -26.32
CA GLY A 326 -28.05 -27.02 -26.15
C GLY A 326 -28.23 -28.41 -26.78
N THR A 327 -29.39 -29.02 -26.52
CA THR A 327 -29.76 -30.32 -27.08
C THR A 327 -29.85 -30.23 -28.61
N GLY A 328 -29.13 -31.10 -29.33
CA GLY A 328 -29.00 -31.02 -30.79
C GLY A 328 -27.86 -30.13 -31.29
N GLY A 329 -27.05 -29.57 -30.38
CA GLY A 329 -25.81 -28.88 -30.71
C GLY A 329 -25.94 -27.39 -31.04
N SER A 330 -27.09 -26.77 -30.76
CA SER A 330 -27.22 -25.31 -30.83
C SER A 330 -26.30 -24.62 -29.82
N MET A 331 -25.66 -23.52 -30.21
CA MET A 331 -24.75 -22.76 -29.34
C MET A 331 -25.40 -21.45 -28.91
N GLU A 332 -25.38 -21.18 -27.61
CA GLU A 332 -25.77 -19.90 -27.03
C GLU A 332 -24.55 -19.24 -26.38
N ILE A 333 -24.39 -17.93 -26.57
CA ILE A 333 -23.26 -17.16 -26.04
C ILE A 333 -23.80 -16.04 -25.13
N ASN A 334 -23.60 -16.19 -23.83
CA ASN A 334 -23.95 -15.20 -22.82
C ASN A 334 -22.91 -14.08 -22.76
N ARG A 335 -23.12 -13.04 -23.58
CA ARG A 335 -22.26 -11.84 -23.62
C ARG A 335 -22.42 -10.90 -22.42
N SER A 336 -23.38 -11.18 -21.54
CA SER A 336 -23.56 -10.43 -20.29
C SER A 336 -22.68 -10.96 -19.15
N ASN A 337 -22.08 -12.14 -19.32
CA ASN A 337 -21.13 -12.70 -18.36
C ASN A 337 -19.95 -11.72 -18.15
N SER A 338 -19.58 -11.48 -16.89
CA SER A 338 -18.54 -10.49 -16.54
C SER A 338 -17.17 -10.86 -17.10
N LEU A 339 -16.79 -12.14 -17.06
CA LEU A 339 -15.53 -12.62 -17.62
C LEU A 339 -15.52 -12.55 -19.16
N TYR A 340 -16.66 -12.82 -19.81
CA TYR A 340 -16.82 -12.58 -21.25
C TYR A 340 -16.55 -11.12 -21.59
N LYS A 341 -17.23 -10.19 -20.90
CA LYS A 341 -17.07 -8.75 -21.14
C LYS A 341 -15.64 -8.29 -20.87
N ALA A 342 -15.00 -8.82 -19.84
CA ALA A 342 -13.62 -8.47 -19.53
C ALA A 342 -12.64 -8.86 -20.64
N VAL A 343 -12.86 -10.00 -21.29
CA VAL A 343 -11.99 -10.50 -22.37
C VAL A 343 -12.37 -9.93 -23.73
N PHE A 344 -13.63 -10.08 -24.15
CA PHE A 344 -14.10 -9.80 -25.51
C PHE A 344 -14.86 -8.47 -25.66
N GLY A 345 -15.12 -7.76 -24.56
CA GLY A 345 -15.94 -6.55 -24.56
C GLY A 345 -17.37 -6.84 -25.01
N ASP A 346 -17.94 -5.94 -25.81
CA ASP A 346 -19.23 -6.13 -26.48
C ASP A 346 -19.09 -6.83 -27.85
N GLY A 347 -17.88 -7.26 -28.19
CA GLY A 347 -17.58 -7.92 -29.45
C GLY A 347 -17.90 -9.42 -29.46
N PRO A 348 -17.90 -10.05 -30.64
CA PRO A 348 -18.01 -11.50 -30.81
C PRO A 348 -16.73 -12.26 -30.40
N ILE A 349 -16.87 -13.58 -30.20
CA ILE A 349 -15.71 -14.49 -30.08
C ILE A 349 -15.11 -14.71 -31.49
N PRO A 350 -13.80 -14.50 -31.69
CA PRO A 350 -13.15 -14.79 -32.98
C PRO A 350 -13.27 -16.26 -33.41
N ALA A 351 -13.32 -16.50 -34.72
CA ALA A 351 -13.29 -17.86 -35.27
C ALA A 351 -11.97 -18.59 -34.92
N GLY A 352 -12.04 -19.92 -34.81
CA GLY A 352 -10.89 -20.78 -34.50
C GLY A 352 -10.73 -21.11 -33.02
N HIS A 353 -11.61 -20.59 -32.16
CA HIS A 353 -11.69 -20.99 -30.76
C HIS A 353 -12.64 -22.18 -30.57
N LYS A 354 -12.44 -22.92 -29.48
CA LYS A 354 -13.20 -24.13 -29.16
C LYS A 354 -13.75 -24.09 -27.75
N TYR A 355 -14.90 -24.72 -27.58
CA TYR A 355 -15.46 -25.08 -26.28
C TYR A 355 -15.05 -26.51 -25.95
N ILE A 356 -14.44 -26.72 -24.78
CA ILE A 356 -14.00 -28.05 -24.32
C ILE A 356 -15.13 -28.65 -23.51
N ILE A 357 -15.68 -29.75 -24.00
CA ILE A 357 -16.79 -30.50 -23.38
C ILE A 357 -16.23 -31.50 -22.37
N SER A 358 -15.12 -32.15 -22.74
CA SER A 358 -14.38 -33.09 -21.89
C SER A 358 -12.91 -33.15 -22.31
N GLU A 359 -12.10 -33.93 -21.59
CA GLU A 359 -10.67 -34.14 -21.92
C GLU A 359 -10.44 -34.67 -23.35
N THR A 360 -11.45 -35.27 -23.98
CA THR A 360 -11.34 -35.86 -25.32
C THR A 360 -12.31 -35.26 -26.33
N GLU A 361 -13.16 -34.32 -25.93
CA GLU A 361 -14.22 -33.78 -26.77
C GLU A 361 -14.23 -32.25 -26.73
N GLU A 362 -14.15 -31.65 -27.90
CA GLU A 362 -14.18 -30.21 -28.10
C GLU A 362 -15.12 -29.88 -29.27
N LYS A 363 -15.66 -28.66 -29.27
CA LYS A 363 -16.52 -28.16 -30.33
C LYS A 363 -16.10 -26.76 -30.75
N ASP A 364 -16.06 -26.52 -32.05
CA ASP A 364 -15.78 -25.19 -32.58
C ASP A 364 -16.83 -24.17 -32.13
N VAL A 365 -16.36 -23.02 -31.67
CA VAL A 365 -17.21 -21.88 -31.33
C VAL A 365 -17.54 -21.13 -32.61
N VAL A 366 -18.82 -21.14 -32.98
CA VAL A 366 -19.34 -20.43 -34.15
C VAL A 366 -20.16 -19.24 -33.67
N ASP A 367 -19.52 -18.08 -33.58
CA ASP A 367 -20.21 -16.83 -33.27
C ASP A 367 -20.77 -16.21 -34.57
N SER A 368 -22.09 -16.17 -34.70
CA SER A 368 -22.77 -15.59 -35.87
C SER A 368 -22.49 -14.09 -36.07
N GLN A 369 -22.01 -13.39 -35.03
CA GLN A 369 -21.64 -11.97 -35.11
C GLN A 369 -20.18 -11.77 -35.57
N TRP A 370 -19.39 -12.83 -35.70
CA TRP A 370 -18.02 -12.75 -36.22
C TRP A 370 -18.01 -12.62 -37.75
N LEU A 371 -17.94 -11.38 -38.24
CA LEU A 371 -17.94 -11.05 -39.67
C LEU A 371 -16.80 -10.06 -39.99
N PRO A 372 -15.54 -10.53 -40.09
CA PRO A 372 -14.37 -9.65 -40.24
C PRO A 372 -14.30 -8.96 -41.61
N THR A 373 -14.82 -9.58 -42.67
CA THR A 373 -14.90 -9.03 -44.03
C THR A 373 -16.01 -9.73 -44.81
N SER A 374 -17.13 -9.04 -45.05
CA SER A 374 -18.20 -9.47 -45.97
C SER A 374 -18.17 -8.67 -47.27
N GLU A 375 -18.77 -9.20 -48.34
CA GLU A 375 -18.87 -8.54 -49.64
C GLU A 375 -19.62 -7.19 -49.52
N GLY A 376 -19.03 -6.09 -49.99
CA GLY A 376 -19.56 -4.72 -49.85
C GLY A 376 -19.14 -3.94 -48.58
N TRP A 377 -17.98 -4.25 -48.02
CA TRP A 377 -17.58 -3.96 -46.63
C TRP A 377 -17.56 -2.48 -46.17
N GLU A 378 -18.41 -2.19 -45.18
CA GLU A 378 -18.11 -1.33 -44.04
C GLU A 378 -17.93 -2.23 -42.79
N GLN A 379 -17.07 -1.85 -41.85
CA GLN A 379 -16.81 -2.62 -40.64
C GLN A 379 -18.10 -2.87 -39.85
N SER A 380 -18.48 -4.15 -39.64
CA SER A 380 -19.67 -4.47 -38.84
C SER A 380 -19.52 -3.93 -37.41
N ALA A 381 -20.61 -3.45 -36.81
CA ALA A 381 -20.59 -2.88 -35.47
C ALA A 381 -20.05 -3.86 -34.41
N ALA A 382 -20.41 -5.14 -34.53
CA ALA A 382 -19.94 -6.19 -33.64
C ALA A 382 -18.42 -6.44 -33.76
N TYR A 383 -17.90 -6.54 -35.00
CA TYR A 383 -16.46 -6.68 -35.20
C TYR A 383 -15.69 -5.44 -34.71
N LYS A 384 -16.24 -4.23 -34.92
CA LYS A 384 -15.68 -3.00 -34.37
C LYS A 384 -15.60 -3.05 -32.83
N ALA A 385 -16.67 -3.48 -32.16
CA ALA A 385 -16.66 -3.64 -30.70
C ALA A 385 -15.57 -4.63 -30.23
N TRP A 386 -15.35 -5.74 -30.93
CA TRP A 386 -14.23 -6.63 -30.62
C TRP A 386 -12.88 -5.96 -30.82
N THR A 387 -12.69 -5.14 -31.85
CA THR A 387 -11.41 -4.41 -32.04
C THR A 387 -11.10 -3.42 -30.91
N GLU A 388 -12.07 -3.09 -30.07
CA GLU A 388 -11.91 -2.25 -28.88
C GLU A 388 -11.69 -3.06 -27.59
N SER A 389 -11.71 -4.40 -27.66
CA SER A 389 -11.58 -5.32 -26.53
C SER A 389 -10.15 -5.58 -26.08
N ALA A 390 -10.01 -6.15 -24.87
CA ALA A 390 -8.75 -6.62 -24.33
C ALA A 390 -8.15 -7.76 -25.17
N ASP A 391 -8.99 -8.69 -25.65
CA ASP A 391 -8.56 -9.82 -26.48
C ASP A 391 -7.95 -9.37 -27.82
N TYR A 392 -8.55 -8.38 -28.46
CA TYR A 392 -7.98 -7.81 -29.67
C TYR A 392 -6.62 -7.17 -29.39
N ALA A 393 -6.55 -6.32 -28.37
CA ALA A 393 -5.32 -5.61 -28.03
C ALA A 393 -4.18 -6.58 -27.68
N TRP A 394 -4.49 -7.63 -26.92
CA TRP A 394 -3.54 -8.71 -26.65
C TRP A 394 -3.10 -9.42 -27.93
N THR A 395 -4.04 -9.74 -28.82
CA THR A 395 -3.75 -10.40 -30.10
C THR A 395 -2.85 -9.56 -31.00
N GLN A 396 -2.98 -8.23 -30.99
CA GLN A 396 -2.08 -7.34 -31.74
C GLN A 396 -0.68 -7.31 -31.13
N TRP A 397 -0.57 -7.32 -29.80
CA TRP A 397 0.72 -7.41 -29.11
C TRP A 397 1.42 -8.75 -29.37
N ASP A 398 0.68 -9.85 -29.33
CA ASP A 398 1.17 -11.19 -29.67
C ASP A 398 1.66 -11.27 -31.13
N LYS A 399 0.86 -10.79 -32.09
CA LYS A 399 1.25 -10.71 -33.51
C LYS A 399 2.50 -9.87 -33.76
N ALA A 400 2.74 -8.86 -32.92
CA ALA A 400 3.95 -8.05 -32.98
C ALA A 400 5.19 -8.73 -32.36
N GLY A 401 5.06 -9.97 -31.88
CA GLY A 401 6.14 -10.72 -31.23
C GLY A 401 6.30 -10.40 -29.74
N LYS A 402 5.23 -9.92 -29.07
CA LYS A 402 5.21 -9.54 -27.66
C LYS A 402 6.35 -8.60 -27.24
N PRO A 403 6.57 -7.48 -27.95
CA PRO A 403 7.68 -6.58 -27.64
C PRO A 403 7.51 -5.99 -26.24
N VAL A 404 8.61 -5.92 -25.49
CA VAL A 404 8.72 -5.33 -24.14
C VAL A 404 9.83 -4.28 -24.11
N PRO A 405 9.80 -3.31 -23.19
CA PRO A 405 10.91 -2.37 -23.03
C PRO A 405 12.20 -3.12 -22.62
N PRO A 406 13.39 -2.60 -22.97
CA PRO A 406 14.67 -3.21 -22.58
C PRO A 406 14.84 -3.35 -21.06
N THR A 407 14.27 -2.40 -20.31
CA THR A 407 14.21 -2.43 -18.84
C THR A 407 12.79 -2.67 -18.39
N LEU A 408 12.58 -3.73 -17.61
CA LEU A 408 11.23 -4.12 -17.19
C LEU A 408 10.61 -3.11 -16.21
N GLY A 409 9.52 -2.46 -16.62
CA GLY A 409 8.85 -1.40 -15.85
C GLY A 409 9.18 0.01 -16.33
N ASP A 410 9.98 0.14 -17.39
CA ASP A 410 10.14 1.41 -18.12
C ASP A 410 8.90 1.67 -18.98
N GLU A 411 7.88 2.23 -18.36
CA GLU A 411 6.61 2.54 -19.04
C GLU A 411 6.74 3.67 -20.05
N ALA A 412 7.69 4.59 -19.87
CA ALA A 412 7.94 5.69 -20.79
C ALA A 412 8.42 5.18 -22.16
N ASN A 413 9.20 4.10 -22.18
CA ASN A 413 9.71 3.46 -23.40
C ASN A 413 8.97 2.16 -23.78
N ALA A 414 7.78 1.92 -23.22
CA ALA A 414 7.00 0.74 -23.56
C ALA A 414 6.53 0.78 -25.03
N PRO A 415 6.64 -0.33 -25.80
CA PRO A 415 6.13 -0.40 -27.17
C PRO A 415 4.63 -0.09 -27.24
N ALA A 416 4.19 0.56 -28.33
CA ALA A 416 2.81 1.00 -28.50
C ALA A 416 1.78 -0.14 -28.35
N THR A 417 2.05 -1.32 -28.90
CA THR A 417 1.16 -2.48 -28.79
C THR A 417 1.06 -3.01 -27.35
N LEU A 418 2.15 -2.97 -26.58
CA LEU A 418 2.13 -3.32 -25.16
C LEU A 418 1.32 -2.29 -24.35
N LYS A 419 1.49 -1.00 -24.65
CA LYS A 419 0.73 0.06 -24.00
C LYS A 419 -0.78 -0.09 -24.25
N THR A 420 -1.19 -0.28 -25.50
CA THR A 420 -2.60 -0.52 -25.84
C THR A 420 -3.14 -1.80 -25.20
N MET A 421 -2.37 -2.89 -25.17
CA MET A 421 -2.77 -4.12 -24.49
C MET A 421 -3.02 -3.87 -23.00
N ARG A 422 -2.07 -3.26 -22.30
CA ARG A 422 -2.20 -2.92 -20.88
C ARG A 422 -3.41 -2.04 -20.61
N GLU A 423 -3.57 -0.96 -21.37
CA GLU A 423 -4.70 -0.03 -21.23
C GLU A 423 -6.04 -0.74 -21.39
N LYS A 424 -6.19 -1.63 -22.38
CA LYS A 424 -7.45 -2.35 -22.61
C LYS A 424 -7.72 -3.43 -21.59
N VAL A 425 -6.69 -4.16 -21.16
CA VAL A 425 -6.80 -5.21 -20.15
C VAL A 425 -7.12 -4.62 -18.76
N THR A 426 -6.44 -3.56 -18.35
CA THR A 426 -6.73 -2.91 -17.05
C THR A 426 -8.04 -2.15 -17.06
N ALA A 427 -8.44 -1.51 -18.17
CA ALA A 427 -9.78 -0.92 -18.30
C ALA A 427 -10.91 -1.95 -18.19
N ALA A 428 -10.62 -3.23 -18.44
CA ALA A 428 -11.54 -4.33 -18.23
C ALA A 428 -11.56 -4.88 -16.78
N GLY A 429 -10.82 -4.24 -15.86
CA GLY A 429 -10.70 -4.66 -14.45
C GLY A 429 -9.76 -5.85 -14.23
N ILE A 430 -8.93 -6.19 -15.22
CA ILE A 430 -7.99 -7.32 -15.12
C ILE A 430 -6.62 -6.79 -14.67
N THR A 431 -6.13 -7.27 -13.52
CA THR A 431 -4.77 -6.99 -13.03
C THR A 431 -3.75 -7.90 -13.71
N ILE A 432 -2.59 -7.37 -14.10
CA ILE A 432 -1.55 -8.13 -14.81
C ILE A 432 -0.31 -8.32 -13.91
N TYR A 433 -0.01 -9.56 -13.51
CA TYR A 433 1.21 -9.89 -12.78
C TYR A 433 2.26 -10.50 -13.71
N GLN A 434 3.43 -9.87 -13.69
CA GLN A 434 4.60 -10.32 -14.44
C GLN A 434 5.66 -10.79 -13.45
N SER A 435 6.34 -11.89 -13.77
CA SER A 435 7.43 -12.39 -12.93
C SER A 435 8.58 -11.38 -12.89
N SER A 436 9.34 -11.41 -11.81
CA SER A 436 10.59 -10.68 -11.66
C SER A 436 11.56 -11.45 -10.78
N ILE A 437 12.77 -10.92 -10.62
CA ILE A 437 13.76 -11.42 -9.67
C ILE A 437 13.77 -10.46 -8.48
N SER A 438 13.75 -10.98 -7.24
CA SER A 438 13.98 -10.16 -6.05
C SER A 438 15.42 -9.67 -5.98
N ASP A 439 15.71 -8.69 -5.11
CA ASP A 439 17.10 -8.24 -4.91
C ASP A 439 18.01 -9.38 -4.38
N ASP A 440 17.42 -10.37 -3.70
CA ASP A 440 18.10 -11.60 -3.24
C ASP A 440 18.29 -12.66 -4.35
N GLY A 441 17.97 -12.34 -5.60
CA GLY A 441 18.16 -13.24 -6.75
C GLY A 441 17.09 -14.33 -6.91
N VAL A 442 15.93 -14.20 -6.27
CA VAL A 442 14.86 -15.22 -6.29
C VAL A 442 13.80 -14.87 -7.34
N PRO A 443 13.60 -15.73 -8.37
CA PRO A 443 12.47 -15.60 -9.28
C PRO A 443 11.12 -15.74 -8.57
N GLY A 444 10.16 -14.91 -8.94
CA GLY A 444 8.80 -14.98 -8.40
C GLY A 444 7.87 -13.94 -8.97
N TYR A 445 6.61 -13.99 -8.53
CA TYR A 445 5.63 -12.93 -8.74
C TYR A 445 5.52 -12.12 -7.46
N TYR A 446 5.53 -10.79 -7.61
CA TYR A 446 5.55 -9.88 -6.48
C TYR A 446 4.41 -8.88 -6.60
N CYS A 447 3.80 -8.56 -5.46
CA CYS A 447 2.76 -7.56 -5.33
C CYS A 447 3.04 -6.62 -4.16
N TYR A 448 2.28 -5.52 -4.10
CA TYR A 448 2.52 -4.41 -3.20
C TYR A 448 1.24 -4.06 -2.44
N TYR A 449 1.39 -3.72 -1.16
CA TYR A 449 0.31 -3.24 -0.30
C TYR A 449 0.72 -1.89 0.28
N TYR A 450 -0.21 -0.93 0.30
CA TYR A 450 0.03 0.40 0.86
C TYR A 450 -0.79 0.58 2.12
N TYR A 451 -0.14 1.12 3.14
CA TYR A 451 -0.77 1.47 4.40
C TYR A 451 -0.45 2.93 4.71
N TRP A 452 -1.46 3.75 4.96
CA TRP A 452 -1.29 5.15 5.37
C TRP A 452 -1.42 5.24 6.89
N ASN A 453 -0.50 5.94 7.55
CA ASN A 453 -0.42 5.89 9.00
C ASN A 453 -1.60 6.59 9.68
N ARG A 454 -2.47 5.80 10.32
CA ARG A 454 -3.55 6.28 11.17
C ARG A 454 -3.01 6.82 12.50
N HIS A 455 -3.55 7.96 12.92
CA HIS A 455 -3.26 8.67 14.16
C HIS A 455 -4.52 8.92 14.98
N ASN A 456 -5.58 9.43 14.37
CA ASN A 456 -6.86 9.65 15.05
C ASN A 456 -7.96 8.87 14.34
N ASP A 457 -7.80 7.55 14.36
CA ASP A 457 -8.70 6.58 13.74
C ASP A 457 -10.11 6.70 14.34
N ASN A 458 -11.11 6.76 13.48
CA ASN A 458 -12.51 6.82 13.88
C ASN A 458 -13.19 5.43 13.88
N GLU A 459 -12.43 4.38 13.58
CA GLU A 459 -12.83 2.97 13.51
C GLU A 459 -13.96 2.68 12.51
N THR A 460 -14.25 3.62 11.61
CA THR A 460 -15.30 3.52 10.59
C THR A 460 -14.68 3.50 9.19
N ALA A 461 -14.46 2.29 8.68
CA ALA A 461 -13.92 2.08 7.33
C ALA A 461 -14.72 2.85 6.26
N GLY A 462 -14.01 3.49 5.32
CA GLY A 462 -14.61 4.28 4.25
C GLY A 462 -15.08 5.69 4.65
N VAL A 463 -14.98 6.08 5.93
CA VAL A 463 -15.36 7.42 6.40
C VAL A 463 -14.12 8.14 6.91
N MET A 464 -13.70 9.18 6.17
CA MET A 464 -12.54 9.99 6.54
C MET A 464 -12.84 10.95 7.69
N GLY A 465 -12.07 10.85 8.78
CA GLY A 465 -12.15 11.69 9.97
C GLY A 465 -11.08 12.80 10.04
N PRO A 466 -11.21 13.74 10.99
CA PRO A 466 -10.25 14.82 11.19
C PRO A 466 -8.92 14.30 11.76
N MET A 467 -7.82 14.63 11.07
CA MET A 467 -6.45 14.25 11.45
C MET A 467 -6.28 12.73 11.63
N GLU A 468 -7.06 11.96 10.87
CA GLU A 468 -7.05 10.51 10.91
C GLU A 468 -5.73 9.95 10.38
N PHE A 469 -5.24 10.45 9.25
CA PHE A 469 -3.95 10.09 8.66
C PHE A 469 -2.93 11.17 8.96
N ALA A 470 -2.06 10.90 9.92
CA ALA A 470 -1.01 11.82 10.34
C ALA A 470 0.15 11.07 11.00
N VAL A 471 1.30 11.73 11.07
CA VAL A 471 2.39 11.34 11.96
C VAL A 471 2.65 12.50 12.89
N VAL A 472 2.32 12.33 14.16
CA VAL A 472 2.52 13.34 15.20
C VAL A 472 3.74 12.97 16.03
N ARG A 473 4.60 13.96 16.31
CA ARG A 473 5.81 13.77 17.11
C ARG A 473 5.52 13.16 18.48
N ASN A 474 6.55 12.60 19.11
CA ASN A 474 6.47 12.05 20.47
C ASN A 474 5.40 10.96 20.66
N ASN A 475 4.94 10.34 19.59
CA ASN A 475 4.15 9.12 19.61
C ASN A 475 5.00 7.94 19.12
N VAL A 476 4.64 6.76 19.61
CA VAL A 476 5.10 5.49 19.06
C VAL A 476 3.91 4.78 18.43
N TYR A 477 3.99 4.55 17.12
CA TYR A 477 3.02 3.79 16.35
C TYR A 477 3.42 2.31 16.34
N LYS A 478 2.58 1.44 16.89
CA LYS A 478 2.81 0.01 17.05
C LYS A 478 2.02 -0.75 15.99
N LEU A 479 2.70 -1.10 14.91
CA LEU A 479 2.07 -1.57 13.68
C LEU A 479 2.10 -3.10 13.59
N SER A 480 0.96 -3.68 13.20
CA SER A 480 0.82 -5.10 12.92
C SER A 480 -0.03 -5.28 11.67
N VAL A 481 0.47 -6.02 10.69
CA VAL A 481 -0.38 -6.48 9.59
C VAL A 481 -1.12 -7.72 10.10
N ASP A 482 -2.43 -7.63 10.27
CA ASP A 482 -3.19 -8.73 10.86
C ASP A 482 -3.91 -9.57 9.80
N LYS A 483 -4.22 -8.98 8.65
CA LYS A 483 -4.87 -9.68 7.54
C LYS A 483 -4.51 -9.07 6.19
N ILE A 484 -4.46 -9.93 5.16
CA ILE A 484 -4.43 -9.53 3.76
C ILE A 484 -5.60 -10.23 3.07
N SER A 485 -6.48 -9.45 2.45
CA SER A 485 -7.78 -9.95 1.97
C SER A 485 -7.77 -10.35 0.49
N ARG A 486 -6.80 -9.88 -0.30
CA ARG A 486 -6.67 -10.18 -1.74
C ARG A 486 -5.24 -9.96 -2.23
N LEU A 487 -4.95 -10.34 -3.47
CA LEU A 487 -3.67 -9.99 -4.10
C LEU A 487 -3.50 -8.47 -4.22
N GLY A 488 -2.31 -7.99 -3.87
CA GLY A 488 -1.98 -6.56 -3.91
C GLY A 488 -1.67 -6.01 -5.30
N HIS A 489 -1.29 -4.74 -5.36
CA HIS A 489 -0.96 -4.03 -6.59
C HIS A 489 0.25 -4.66 -7.31
N PRO A 490 0.26 -4.73 -8.66
CA PRO A 490 1.40 -5.23 -9.41
C PRO A 490 2.59 -4.26 -9.36
N ARG A 491 3.76 -4.78 -9.68
CA ARG A 491 5.01 -4.00 -9.72
C ARG A 491 5.00 -2.88 -10.77
N ILE A 492 4.27 -3.07 -11.86
CA ILE A 492 4.21 -2.11 -12.96
C ILE A 492 2.85 -1.40 -12.89
N PRO A 493 2.81 -0.09 -12.62
CA PRO A 493 1.55 0.66 -12.50
C PRO A 493 0.59 0.50 -13.68
N GLY A 494 1.09 0.44 -14.91
CA GLY A 494 0.26 0.23 -16.11
C GLY A 494 -0.43 -1.15 -16.17
N ASN A 495 -0.07 -2.08 -15.29
CA ASN A 495 -0.71 -3.38 -15.16
C ASN A 495 -1.83 -3.39 -14.10
N ASP A 496 -2.06 -2.27 -13.43
CA ASP A 496 -2.96 -2.16 -12.30
C ASP A 496 -4.23 -1.39 -12.69
N PRO A 497 -5.43 -2.00 -12.60
CA PRO A 497 -6.69 -1.26 -12.77
C PRO A 497 -6.88 -0.19 -11.69
N ASP A 498 -6.34 -0.41 -10.48
CA ASP A 498 -6.59 0.40 -9.29
C ASP A 498 -5.35 1.22 -8.89
N LYS A 499 -4.58 1.67 -9.90
CA LYS A 499 -3.33 2.41 -9.66
C LYS A 499 -3.60 3.72 -8.90
N PRO A 500 -2.90 3.98 -7.78
CA PRO A 500 -3.11 5.21 -7.03
C PRO A 500 -2.62 6.44 -7.81
N THR A 501 -3.29 7.57 -7.58
CA THR A 501 -2.91 8.91 -8.03
C THR A 501 -2.61 9.80 -6.83
N PRO A 502 -1.92 10.95 -6.99
CA PRO A 502 -1.64 11.85 -5.87
C PRO A 502 -2.88 12.31 -5.09
N GLY A 503 -4.00 12.50 -5.80
CA GLY A 503 -5.29 12.89 -5.22
C GLY A 503 -6.17 11.72 -4.74
N THR A 504 -5.68 10.48 -4.78
CA THR A 504 -6.43 9.35 -4.22
C THR A 504 -6.56 9.53 -2.71
N PRO A 505 -7.77 9.49 -2.13
CA PRO A 505 -7.97 9.58 -0.68
C PRO A 505 -7.26 8.44 0.06
N ASP A 506 -6.76 8.71 1.27
CA ASP A 506 -6.10 7.68 2.09
C ASP A 506 -7.07 6.63 2.64
N GLU A 507 -8.35 7.01 2.80
CA GLU A 507 -9.44 6.14 3.26
C GLU A 507 -10.12 5.47 2.06
N SER A 508 -10.37 4.17 2.16
CA SER A 508 -11.05 3.40 1.14
C SER A 508 -11.89 2.30 1.80
N ASP A 509 -13.04 1.99 1.20
CA ASP A 509 -13.84 0.82 1.52
C ASP A 509 -13.21 -0.48 0.96
N GLU A 510 -12.23 -0.37 0.08
CA GLU A 510 -11.51 -1.48 -0.52
C GLU A 510 -10.29 -1.90 0.32
N ILE A 511 -10.54 -2.78 1.29
CA ILE A 511 -9.51 -3.24 2.23
C ILE A 511 -8.66 -4.35 1.60
N TYR A 512 -7.48 -4.01 1.09
CA TYR A 512 -6.45 -5.00 0.72
C TYR A 512 -5.78 -5.62 1.95
N LEU A 513 -5.60 -4.81 3.00
CA LEU A 513 -4.72 -5.05 4.14
C LEU A 513 -5.37 -4.49 5.40
N ASP A 514 -5.49 -5.30 6.45
CA ASP A 514 -5.85 -4.83 7.79
C ASP A 514 -4.58 -4.62 8.61
N VAL A 515 -4.38 -3.39 9.09
CA VAL A 515 -3.25 -3.03 9.95
C VAL A 515 -3.76 -2.51 11.28
N THR A 516 -3.44 -3.21 12.36
CA THR A 516 -3.67 -2.68 13.71
C THR A 516 -2.57 -1.70 14.07
N VAL A 517 -2.98 -0.56 14.62
CA VAL A 517 -2.08 0.47 15.15
C VAL A 517 -2.46 0.82 16.58
N ASP A 518 -1.64 0.40 17.53
CA ASP A 518 -1.67 0.99 18.87
C ASP A 518 -0.80 2.25 18.87
N ILE A 519 -1.35 3.39 19.30
CA ILE A 519 -0.59 4.63 19.45
C ILE A 519 -0.30 4.83 20.92
N VAL A 520 0.98 4.88 21.27
CA VAL A 520 1.39 5.11 22.66
C VAL A 520 2.17 6.40 22.81
N PRO A 521 1.84 7.22 23.82
CA PRO A 521 2.58 8.43 24.09
C PRO A 521 4.00 8.06 24.47
N TRP A 522 4.97 8.75 23.90
CA TRP A 522 6.36 8.52 24.24
C TRP A 522 6.72 9.32 25.49
N SER A 523 7.32 8.64 26.47
CA SER A 523 7.71 9.18 27.77
C SER A 523 8.28 10.60 27.70
N VAL A 524 7.65 11.54 28.43
CA VAL A 524 8.25 12.85 28.74
C VAL A 524 9.44 12.62 29.67
N ARG A 525 10.61 13.11 29.28
CA ARG A 525 11.82 13.06 30.11
C ARG A 525 11.97 14.34 30.90
N ILE A 526 12.58 14.24 32.07
CA ILE A 526 12.90 15.36 32.92
C ILE A 526 14.40 15.61 32.80
N ASN A 527 14.78 16.83 32.44
CA ASN A 527 16.18 17.24 32.34
C ASN A 527 16.47 18.37 33.33
N SER A 528 17.37 18.11 34.28
CA SER A 528 17.92 19.11 35.19
C SER A 528 19.17 19.72 34.54
N ILE A 529 19.27 21.05 34.55
CA ILE A 529 20.39 21.76 33.92
C ILE A 529 21.19 22.45 35.02
N GLU A 530 22.49 22.18 35.02
CA GLU A 530 23.50 22.83 35.85
C GLU A 530 24.42 23.61 34.90
N PHE A 531 24.74 24.84 35.26
CA PHE A 531 25.51 25.76 34.43
C PHE A 531 26.81 26.20 35.12
#